data_AF-A0A2V2EPG6-F1
#
_entry.id   AF-A0A2V2EPG6-F1
#
_cell.length_a   1.000
_cell.length_b   1.000
_cell.length_c   1.000
_cell.angle_alpha   90.00
_cell.angle_beta   90.00
_cell.angle_gamma   90.00
#
_symmetry.space_group_name_H-M   'P 1'
#
loop_
_entity.id
_entity.type
_entity.pdbx_description
1 polymer ?
#
loop_
_entity_poly.entity_id
_entity_poly.type
_entity_poly.pdbx_seq_one_letter_code
_entity_poly.pdbx_strand_id
1 'polypeptide(L)'
;LAQLVGFSYDKDGFYTESHPKLAPVETHTAGVFLAGACQGPKDIPDTVAQAGAAAVKVTALLSKDKLETEPSVSKVDQRNCAGCGHCVNICPYRAISLITIQEKLAGKIIERQVADVNSSLCRGCGACTVTCRSSSIGLKHFTNKQILAEVDALCL
;
A
#
# COMPACT_ATOMS: atom_id res chain seq x y z
N LEU A 1 14.19 -0.11 -13.13
CA LEU A 1 14.18 0.59 -11.82
C LEU A 1 12.74 0.88 -11.36
N ALA A 2 11.93 1.59 -12.16
CA ALA A 2 10.58 1.98 -11.72
C ALA A 2 9.69 0.80 -11.28
N GLN A 3 9.66 -0.31 -12.03
CA GLN A 3 8.94 -1.53 -11.62
C GLN A 3 9.43 -2.13 -10.30
N LEU A 4 10.73 -2.07 -10.01
CA LEU A 4 11.33 -2.62 -8.80
C LEU A 4 10.95 -1.78 -7.56
N VAL A 5 10.96 -0.46 -7.72
CA VAL A 5 10.66 0.49 -6.64
C VAL A 5 9.14 0.75 -6.52
N GLY A 6 8.38 0.46 -7.58
CA GLY A 6 6.93 0.55 -7.63
C GLY A 6 6.39 1.92 -8.07
N PHE A 7 7.06 2.62 -9.00
CA PHE A 7 6.56 3.86 -9.62
C PHE A 7 6.46 3.74 -11.16
N SER A 8 5.83 4.73 -11.80
CA SER A 8 5.37 4.68 -13.19
C SER A 8 6.29 5.39 -14.20
N TYR A 9 6.03 5.12 -15.48
CA TYR A 9 6.66 5.79 -16.62
C TYR A 9 5.60 6.55 -17.43
N ASP A 10 6.00 7.62 -18.10
CA ASP A 10 5.17 8.31 -19.08
C ASP A 10 5.18 7.60 -20.44
N LYS A 11 4.54 8.24 -21.44
CA LYS A 11 4.43 7.70 -22.80
C LYS A 11 5.77 7.66 -23.54
N ASP A 12 6.72 8.48 -23.12
CA ASP A 12 8.04 8.66 -23.74
C ASP A 12 9.13 7.84 -23.02
N GLY A 13 8.76 7.13 -21.95
CA GLY A 13 9.63 6.24 -21.19
C GLY A 13 10.38 6.92 -20.03
N PHE A 14 10.07 8.17 -19.71
CA PHE A 14 10.60 8.87 -18.54
C PHE A 14 9.81 8.53 -17.27
N TYR A 15 10.40 8.78 -16.11
CA TYR A 15 9.75 8.56 -14.82
C TYR A 15 8.68 9.62 -14.55
N THR A 16 7.48 9.17 -14.17
CA THR A 16 6.33 10.06 -13.97
C THR A 16 6.36 10.69 -12.58
N GLU A 17 6.26 12.03 -12.53
CA GLU A 17 5.98 12.76 -11.31
C GLU A 17 4.51 12.59 -10.85
N SER A 18 4.25 12.88 -9.57
CA SER A 18 2.94 12.78 -8.97
C SER A 18 1.96 13.82 -9.54
N HIS A 19 2.43 15.05 -9.73
CA HIS A 19 1.65 16.10 -10.39
C HIS A 19 2.58 17.16 -11.01
N PRO A 20 2.42 17.51 -12.31
CA PRO A 20 3.36 18.38 -13.03
C PRO A 20 3.62 19.75 -12.39
N LYS A 21 2.64 20.29 -11.64
CA LYS A 21 2.73 21.64 -11.04
C LYS A 21 2.86 21.66 -9.52
N LEU A 22 2.29 20.66 -8.84
CA LEU A 22 2.14 20.68 -7.37
C LEU A 22 3.21 19.83 -6.69
N ALA A 23 3.64 18.77 -7.37
CA ALA A 23 4.59 17.81 -6.84
C ALA A 23 5.51 17.30 -7.98
N PRO A 24 6.31 18.19 -8.61
CA PRO A 24 7.08 17.87 -9.82
C PRO A 24 8.30 16.96 -9.56
N VAL A 25 8.73 16.82 -8.31
CA VAL A 25 9.88 16.00 -7.90
C VAL A 25 9.48 14.79 -7.07
N GLU A 26 8.18 14.58 -6.85
CA GLU A 26 7.65 13.46 -6.08
C GLU A 26 7.06 12.45 -7.04
N THR A 27 7.11 11.16 -6.71
CA THR A 27 6.36 10.13 -7.45
C THR A 27 5.04 9.81 -6.76
N HIS A 28 4.18 9.01 -7.38
CA HIS A 28 3.00 8.45 -6.72
C HIS A 28 3.36 7.53 -5.53
N THR A 29 4.61 7.08 -5.45
CA THR A 29 5.10 6.21 -4.38
C THR A 29 5.72 7.07 -3.28
N ALA A 30 5.03 7.12 -2.14
CA ALA A 30 5.46 7.92 -1.00
C ALA A 30 6.90 7.56 -0.57
N GLY A 31 7.74 8.58 -0.41
CA GLY A 31 9.16 8.45 -0.06
C GLY A 31 10.10 8.25 -1.25
N VAL A 32 9.59 8.22 -2.49
CA VAL A 32 10.40 8.14 -3.71
C VAL A 32 10.30 9.46 -4.48
N PHE A 33 11.46 10.07 -4.72
CA PHE A 33 11.62 11.37 -5.36
C PHE A 33 12.42 11.25 -6.66
N LEU A 34 12.20 12.20 -7.57
CA LEU A 34 12.85 12.29 -8.88
C LEU A 34 13.73 13.53 -8.95
N ALA A 35 14.86 13.40 -9.64
CA ALA A 35 15.72 14.53 -9.96
C ALA A 35 16.47 14.29 -11.28
N GLY A 36 16.50 15.31 -12.14
CA GLY A 36 17.29 15.32 -13.35
C GLY A 36 16.59 14.70 -14.57
N ALA A 37 17.39 14.33 -15.56
CA ALA A 37 16.89 13.91 -16.88
C ALA A 37 16.07 12.62 -16.89
N CYS A 38 16.05 11.85 -15.79
CA CYS A 38 15.24 10.64 -15.67
C CYS A 38 13.73 10.92 -15.71
N GLN A 39 13.30 12.13 -15.38
CA GLN A 39 11.90 12.59 -15.39
C GLN A 39 11.51 13.30 -16.70
N GLY A 40 12.45 13.47 -17.64
CA GLY A 40 12.21 14.14 -18.91
C GLY A 40 13.43 14.94 -19.37
N PRO A 41 13.56 15.27 -20.67
CA PRO A 41 14.65 16.08 -21.19
C PRO A 41 14.70 17.45 -20.51
N LYS A 42 15.87 17.82 -20.00
CA LYS A 42 16.08 19.11 -19.32
C LYS A 42 17.55 19.50 -19.32
N ASP A 43 17.82 20.78 -19.08
CA ASP A 43 19.18 21.32 -19.04
C ASP A 43 19.83 21.17 -17.64
N ILE A 44 21.07 21.66 -17.53
CA ILE A 44 21.84 21.59 -16.28
C ILE A 44 21.19 22.43 -15.17
N PRO A 45 20.86 23.72 -15.38
CA PRO A 45 20.15 24.52 -14.39
C PRO A 45 18.89 23.85 -13.83
N ASP A 46 18.03 23.30 -14.69
CA ASP A 46 16.80 22.63 -14.29
C ASP A 46 17.08 21.37 -13.48
N THR A 47 18.10 20.60 -13.90
CA THR A 47 18.54 19.40 -13.18
C THR A 47 19.04 19.73 -11.78
N VAL A 48 19.83 20.81 -11.64
CA VAL A 48 20.35 21.27 -10.34
C VAL A 48 19.20 21.76 -9.46
N ALA A 49 18.26 22.52 -10.02
CA ALA A 49 17.08 22.99 -9.30
C ALA A 49 16.22 21.82 -8.78
N GLN A 50 15.97 20.81 -9.63
CA GLN A 50 15.25 19.60 -9.21
C GLN A 50 15.98 18.81 -8.14
N ALA A 51 17.31 18.68 -8.23
CA ALA A 51 18.10 18.01 -7.21
C ALA A 51 17.96 18.69 -5.84
N GLY A 52 18.00 20.03 -5.80
CA GLY A 52 17.74 20.81 -4.59
C GLY A 52 16.31 20.60 -4.06
N ALA A 53 15.31 20.63 -4.94
CA ALA A 53 13.91 20.42 -4.55
C ALA A 53 13.67 19.00 -3.99
N ALA A 54 14.23 17.97 -4.61
CA ALA A 54 14.16 16.60 -4.13
C ALA A 54 14.86 16.45 -2.77
N ALA A 55 16.04 17.05 -2.59
CA ALA A 55 16.78 17.01 -1.33
C ALA A 55 15.98 17.65 -0.18
N VAL A 56 15.37 18.81 -0.39
CA VAL A 56 14.53 19.47 0.63
C VAL A 56 13.33 18.61 1.00
N LYS A 57 12.68 17.95 0.03
CA LYS A 57 11.55 17.05 0.31
C LYS A 57 11.96 15.82 1.12
N VAL A 58 13.12 15.22 0.81
CA VAL A 58 13.68 14.12 1.59
C VAL A 58 13.99 14.59 3.01
N THR A 59 14.64 15.74 3.18
CA THR A 59 14.93 16.31 4.49
C THR A 59 13.64 16.58 5.27
N ALA A 60 12.61 17.14 4.64
CA ALA A 60 11.31 17.37 5.27
C ALA A 60 10.66 16.05 5.74
N LEU A 61 10.77 14.98 4.95
CA LEU A 61 10.29 13.65 5.32
C LEU A 61 11.05 13.09 6.54
N LEU A 62 12.39 13.18 6.51
CA LEU A 62 13.26 12.63 7.56
C LEU A 62 13.32 13.48 8.83
N SER A 63 12.94 14.76 8.75
CA SER A 63 12.91 15.68 9.91
C SER A 63 11.82 15.36 10.93
N LYS A 64 10.86 14.50 10.57
CA LYS A 64 9.75 14.11 11.45
C LYS A 64 10.11 12.87 12.25
N ASP A 65 9.83 12.88 13.55
CA ASP A 65 10.02 11.70 14.43
C ASP A 65 9.11 10.53 14.06
N LYS A 66 7.98 10.82 13.41
CA LYS A 66 6.95 9.84 13.03
C LYS A 66 6.44 10.13 11.64
N LEU A 67 6.16 9.07 10.90
CA LEU A 67 5.52 9.13 9.59
C LEU A 67 4.06 8.73 9.72
N GLU A 68 3.19 9.54 9.12
CA GLU A 68 1.79 9.19 8.96
C GLU A 68 1.66 8.21 7.79
N THR A 69 0.90 7.14 8.00
CA THR A 69 0.61 6.15 6.97
C THR A 69 -0.86 6.22 6.62
N GLU A 70 -1.17 5.86 5.38
CA GLU A 70 -2.55 5.87 4.92
C GLU A 70 -3.37 4.81 5.68
N PRO A 71 -4.53 5.17 6.26
CA PRO A 71 -5.28 4.26 7.13
C PRO A 71 -6.04 3.17 6.38
N SER A 72 -5.98 3.15 5.03
CA SER A 72 -6.57 2.15 4.14
C SER A 72 -5.82 0.80 4.18
N VAL A 73 -5.55 0.30 5.38
CA VAL A 73 -4.87 -0.98 5.59
C VAL A 73 -5.86 -2.13 5.67
N SER A 74 -5.44 -3.32 5.25
CA SER A 74 -6.24 -4.54 5.39
C SER A 74 -6.25 -5.01 6.85
N LYS A 75 -7.38 -5.55 7.29
CA LYS A 75 -7.57 -6.14 8.64
C LYS A 75 -8.24 -7.50 8.52
N VAL A 76 -7.70 -8.48 9.24
CA VAL A 76 -8.27 -9.83 9.33
C VAL A 76 -9.20 -9.91 10.54
N ASP A 77 -10.42 -10.39 10.33
CA ASP A 77 -11.25 -10.98 11.36
C ASP A 77 -10.73 -12.38 11.68
N GLN A 78 -9.97 -12.46 12.77
CA GLN A 78 -9.36 -13.70 13.21
C GLN A 78 -10.42 -14.76 13.48
N ARG A 79 -11.61 -14.41 14.00
CA ARG A 79 -12.67 -15.36 14.37
C ARG A 79 -13.13 -16.23 13.21
N ASN A 80 -13.26 -15.63 12.02
CA ASN A 80 -13.70 -16.32 10.81
C ASN A 80 -12.53 -16.76 9.90
N CYS A 81 -11.28 -16.49 10.27
CA CYS A 81 -10.12 -16.82 9.44
C CYS A 81 -9.83 -18.33 9.46
N ALA A 82 -9.83 -18.96 8.28
CA ALA A 82 -9.51 -20.40 8.17
C ALA A 82 -8.00 -20.72 8.19
N GLY A 83 -7.11 -19.72 8.21
CA GLY A 83 -5.66 -19.95 8.24
C GLY A 83 -5.05 -20.53 6.95
N CYS A 84 -5.75 -20.44 5.81
CA CYS A 84 -5.35 -21.10 4.55
C CYS A 84 -4.08 -20.54 3.86
N GLY A 85 -3.59 -19.37 4.28
CA GLY A 85 -2.33 -18.79 3.78
C GLY A 85 -2.36 -18.15 2.39
N HIS A 86 -3.45 -18.22 1.62
CA HIS A 86 -3.49 -17.62 0.26
C HIS A 86 -3.19 -16.11 0.26
N CYS A 87 -3.63 -15.40 1.29
CA CYS A 87 -3.36 -13.96 1.45
C CYS A 87 -1.86 -13.64 1.62
N VAL A 88 -1.06 -14.56 2.15
CA VAL A 88 0.40 -14.37 2.31
C VAL A 88 1.07 -14.35 0.94
N ASN A 89 0.71 -15.31 0.07
CA ASN A 89 1.34 -15.45 -1.24
C ASN A 89 1.00 -14.32 -2.21
N ILE A 90 -0.21 -13.76 -2.13
CA ILE A 90 -0.65 -12.70 -3.04
C ILE A 90 -0.13 -11.32 -2.65
N CYS A 91 0.36 -11.13 -1.42
CA CYS A 91 0.76 -9.81 -0.95
C CYS A 91 2.13 -9.41 -1.54
N PRO A 92 2.20 -8.42 -2.45
CA PRO A 92 3.47 -8.02 -3.05
C PRO A 92 4.41 -7.36 -2.03
N TYR A 93 3.84 -6.79 -0.96
CA TYR A 93 4.57 -6.10 0.10
C TYR A 93 4.95 -7.02 1.27
N ARG A 94 4.59 -8.31 1.22
CA ARG A 94 4.79 -9.28 2.32
C ARG A 94 4.28 -8.78 3.67
N ALA A 95 3.17 -8.06 3.65
CA ALA A 95 2.56 -7.47 4.84
C ALA A 95 1.77 -8.47 5.70
N ILE A 96 1.59 -9.70 5.24
CA ILE A 96 0.69 -10.68 5.86
C ILE A 96 1.50 -11.91 6.29
N SER A 97 1.30 -12.35 7.52
CA SER A 97 1.91 -13.55 8.10
C SER A 97 0.85 -14.47 8.72
N LEU A 98 1.20 -15.74 8.94
CA LEU A 98 0.37 -16.66 9.71
C LEU A 98 0.88 -16.69 11.16
N ILE A 99 -0.03 -16.47 12.10
CA ILE A 99 0.23 -16.57 13.54
C ILE A 99 -0.63 -17.69 14.13
N THR A 100 -0.11 -18.36 15.15
CA THR A 100 -0.88 -19.35 15.91
C THR A 100 -1.60 -18.62 17.05
N ILE A 101 -2.91 -18.79 17.12
CA ILE A 101 -3.74 -18.30 18.24
C ILE A 101 -4.30 -19.47 19.02
N GLN A 102 -4.51 -19.24 20.32
CA GLN A 102 -5.17 -20.19 21.21
C GLN A 102 -6.62 -19.76 21.40
N GLU A 103 -7.56 -20.61 21.02
CA GLU A 103 -8.98 -20.40 21.25
C GLU A 103 -9.58 -21.51 22.09
N LYS A 104 -10.57 -21.13 22.91
CA LYS A 104 -11.27 -22.08 23.76
C LYS A 104 -12.55 -22.52 23.07
N LEU A 105 -12.58 -23.74 22.56
CA LEU A 105 -13.76 -24.33 21.93
C LEU A 105 -14.24 -25.52 22.77
N ALA A 106 -15.51 -25.49 23.20
CA ALA A 106 -16.11 -26.56 24.00
C ALA A 106 -15.29 -26.96 25.26
N GLY A 107 -14.69 -25.98 25.94
CA GLY A 107 -13.90 -26.20 27.15
C GLY A 107 -12.46 -26.66 26.93
N LYS A 108 -12.06 -26.98 25.69
CA LYS A 108 -10.69 -27.34 25.32
C LYS A 108 -9.96 -26.15 24.68
N ILE A 109 -8.68 -26.00 24.98
CA ILE A 109 -7.80 -25.04 24.30
C ILE A 109 -7.37 -25.71 22.99
N ILE A 110 -7.74 -25.09 21.87
CA ILE A 110 -7.31 -25.50 20.54
C ILE A 110 -6.36 -24.45 19.99
N GLU A 111 -5.31 -24.91 19.32
CA GLU A 111 -4.40 -24.04 18.59
C GLU A 111 -4.83 -24.02 17.13
N ARG A 112 -4.98 -22.82 16.57
CA ARG A 112 -5.24 -22.65 15.13
C ARG A 112 -4.39 -21.55 14.55
N GLN A 113 -4.06 -21.69 13.28
CA GLN A 113 -3.37 -20.64 12.53
C GLN A 113 -4.37 -19.66 11.94
N VAL A 114 -4.06 -18.37 12.05
CA VAL A 114 -4.81 -17.28 11.45
C VAL A 114 -3.87 -16.31 10.76
N ALA A 115 -4.37 -15.59 9.77
CA ALA A 115 -3.61 -14.52 9.13
C ALA A 115 -3.61 -13.27 10.01
N ASP A 116 -2.46 -12.61 10.08
CA ASP A 116 -2.27 -11.29 10.70
C ASP A 116 -1.62 -10.34 9.70
N VAL A 117 -2.00 -9.06 9.76
CA VAL A 117 -1.56 -8.04 8.81
C VAL A 117 -0.74 -7.00 9.54
N ASN A 118 0.52 -6.86 9.13
CA ASN A 118 1.36 -5.74 9.51
C ASN A 118 0.87 -4.47 8.79
N SER A 119 0.17 -3.62 9.53
CA SER A 119 -0.38 -2.35 9.03
C SER A 119 0.68 -1.38 8.50
N SER A 120 1.93 -1.48 8.96
CA SER A 120 3.01 -0.59 8.52
C SER A 120 3.54 -0.95 7.13
N LEU A 121 3.42 -2.22 6.73
CA LEU A 121 3.83 -2.69 5.39
C LEU A 121 2.67 -2.70 4.39
N CYS A 122 1.44 -2.79 4.88
CA CYS A 122 0.25 -2.85 4.03
C CYS A 122 0.06 -1.52 3.28
N ARG A 123 0.08 -1.56 1.94
CA ARG A 123 -0.22 -0.40 1.07
C ARG A 123 -1.67 -0.35 0.58
N GLY A 124 -2.56 -1.15 1.19
CA GLY A 124 -3.99 -1.03 0.93
C GLY A 124 -4.48 -1.47 -0.45
N CYS A 125 -3.70 -2.23 -1.24
CA CYS A 125 -4.09 -2.59 -2.62
C CYS A 125 -5.32 -3.53 -2.74
N GLY A 126 -5.79 -4.13 -1.65
CA GLY A 126 -7.00 -4.96 -1.64
C GLY A 126 -6.86 -6.37 -2.23
N ALA A 127 -5.72 -6.75 -2.83
CA ALA A 127 -5.55 -8.08 -3.47
C ALA A 127 -5.86 -9.26 -2.53
N CYS A 128 -5.54 -9.12 -1.25
CA CYS A 128 -5.81 -10.13 -0.24
C CYS A 128 -7.31 -10.31 0.07
N THR A 129 -8.14 -9.27 -0.12
CA THR A 129 -9.59 -9.32 0.13
C THR A 129 -10.30 -10.17 -0.92
N VAL A 130 -9.87 -10.08 -2.18
CA VAL A 130 -10.43 -10.84 -3.30
C VAL A 130 -10.06 -12.32 -3.23
N THR A 131 -8.84 -12.65 -2.79
CA THR A 131 -8.42 -14.07 -2.66
C THR A 131 -9.02 -14.77 -1.43
N CYS A 132 -9.53 -14.02 -0.46
CA CYS A 132 -9.99 -14.58 0.80
C CYS A 132 -11.35 -15.27 0.65
N ARG A 133 -11.32 -16.60 0.47
CA ARG A 133 -12.53 -17.43 0.33
C ARG A 133 -13.49 -17.35 1.51
N SER A 134 -12.98 -17.17 2.72
CA SER A 134 -13.79 -17.05 3.93
C SER A 134 -14.27 -15.62 4.19
N SER A 135 -13.91 -14.65 3.32
CA SER A 135 -14.22 -13.22 3.46
C SER A 135 -13.78 -12.64 4.83
N SER A 136 -12.74 -13.22 5.42
CA SER A 136 -12.26 -12.85 6.76
C SER A 136 -11.29 -11.67 6.72
N ILE A 137 -10.84 -11.21 5.56
CA ILE A 137 -9.96 -10.04 5.43
C ILE A 137 -10.69 -8.93 4.69
N GLY A 138 -10.72 -7.74 5.31
CA GLY A 138 -11.37 -6.56 4.76
C GLY A 138 -10.39 -5.41 4.64
N LEU A 139 -10.58 -4.58 3.61
CA LEU A 139 -9.83 -3.34 3.44
C LEU A 139 -10.56 -2.20 4.14
N LYS A 140 -9.90 -1.46 5.04
CA LYS A 140 -10.50 -0.28 5.66
C LYS A 140 -10.81 0.77 4.59
N HIS A 141 -11.92 1.49 4.76
CA HIS A 141 -12.50 2.45 3.80
C HIS A 141 -13.05 1.86 2.49
N PHE A 142 -12.72 0.61 2.16
CA PHE A 142 -13.22 -0.12 0.99
C PHE A 142 -13.78 -1.48 1.40
N THR A 143 -14.61 -1.50 2.43
CA THR A 143 -15.23 -2.75 2.90
C THR A 143 -16.28 -3.22 1.91
N ASN A 144 -16.54 -4.53 1.84
CA ASN A 144 -17.57 -5.10 0.97
C ASN A 144 -18.93 -4.43 1.16
N LYS A 145 -19.28 -4.04 2.40
CA LYS A 145 -20.52 -3.31 2.69
C LYS A 145 -20.57 -1.92 2.05
N GLN A 146 -19.44 -1.20 2.06
CA GLN A 146 -19.35 0.12 1.44
C GLN A 146 -19.44 0.03 -0.08
N ILE A 147 -18.70 -0.91 -0.69
CA ILE A 147 -18.71 -1.11 -2.15
C ILE A 147 -20.10 -1.54 -2.61
N LEU A 148 -20.76 -2.47 -1.91
CA LEU A 148 -22.12 -2.88 -2.25
C LEU A 148 -23.11 -1.74 -2.08
N ALA A 149 -22.99 -0.92 -1.04
CA ALA A 149 -23.84 0.26 -0.88
C ALA A 149 -23.67 1.29 -2.02
N GLU A 150 -22.45 1.48 -2.53
CA GLU A 150 -22.20 2.31 -3.71
C GLU A 150 -22.86 1.74 -4.98
N VAL A 151 -22.80 0.43 -5.17
CA VAL A 151 -23.46 -0.25 -6.30
C VAL A 151 -24.98 -0.18 -6.19
N ASP A 152 -25.53 -0.43 -5.00
CA ASP A 152 -26.96 -0.38 -4.74
C ASP A 152 -27.51 1.03 -4.98
N ALA A 153 -26.78 2.07 -4.57
CA ALA A 153 -27.17 3.47 -4.80
C ALA A 153 -27.16 3.90 -6.28
N LEU A 154 -26.45 3.16 -7.15
CA LEU A 154 -26.45 3.41 -8.60
C LEU A 154 -27.51 2.59 -9.34
N CYS A 155 -27.89 1.43 -8.80
CA CYS A 155 -28.80 0.49 -9.46
C CYS A 155 -30.27 0.60 -8.99
N LEU A 156 -30.53 1.23 -7.85
CA LEU A 156 -31.86 1.49 -7.28
C LEU A 156 -32.26 2.96 -7.42
#